data_AF-A0A1G9VUN7-F1
#
_entry.id   AF-A0A1G9VUN7-F1
#
_cell.length_a   1.000
_cell.length_b   1.000
_cell.length_c   1.000
_cell.angle_alpha   90.00
_cell.angle_beta   90.00
_cell.angle_gamma   90.00
#
_symmetry.space_group_name_H-M   'P 1'
#
loop_
_entity.id
_entity.type
_entity.pdbx_description
1 polymer ?
#
loop_
_entity_poly.entity_id
_entity_poly.type
_entity_poly.pdbx_seq_one_letter_code
_entity_poly.pdbx_strand_id
1 'polypeptide(L)'
;MPVEAPDQRLDQILAVISNDRLDQIPEPLLDRLTQPRPSVFDQVALSVAFYLDDIDGLDEVRTRVAWRAEVNPGALRRDAVAIDMLLAESHSPGKLMLLVGDSCCVIDDETWVLGEKACDQVVAAWLADLASMIREVLESNGR
;
A
#
# COMPACT_ATOMS: atom_id res chain seq x y z
N MET A 1 -14.61 13.14 15.96
CA MET A 1 -14.71 11.74 16.43
C MET A 1 -13.31 11.15 16.39
N PRO A 2 -12.79 10.54 17.46
CA PRO A 2 -11.45 9.97 17.43
C PRO A 2 -11.46 8.68 16.61
N VAL A 3 -10.55 8.58 15.65
CA VAL A 3 -10.29 7.36 14.88
C VAL A 3 -9.41 6.49 15.77
N GLU A 4 -9.93 5.37 16.28
CA GLU A 4 -9.14 4.38 17.00
C GLU A 4 -7.98 3.93 16.10
N ALA A 5 -6.77 3.95 16.64
CA ALA A 5 -5.59 3.44 15.94
C ALA A 5 -5.80 1.96 15.58
N PRO A 6 -5.36 1.50 14.40
CA PRO A 6 -5.58 0.13 13.93
C PRO A 6 -5.02 -0.97 14.87
N ASP A 7 -4.13 -0.60 15.79
CA ASP A 7 -3.59 -1.49 16.84
C ASP A 7 -4.61 -1.79 17.96
N GLN A 8 -5.48 -0.85 18.33
CA GLN A 8 -6.48 -1.06 19.41
C GLN A 8 -7.53 -2.13 19.07
N ARG A 9 -7.81 -2.34 17.78
CA ARG A 9 -8.77 -3.36 17.33
C ARG A 9 -8.22 -4.77 17.43
N LEU A 10 -6.91 -4.96 17.32
CA LEU A 10 -6.29 -6.28 17.50
C LEU A 10 -6.30 -6.71 18.96
N ASP A 11 -5.95 -5.79 19.87
CA ASP A 11 -6.02 -6.07 21.31
C ASP A 11 -7.44 -6.39 21.77
N GLN A 12 -8.46 -5.74 21.17
CA GLN A 12 -9.87 -6.08 21.43
C GLN A 12 -10.27 -7.44 20.85
N ILE A 13 -9.82 -7.81 19.63
CA ILE A 13 -10.10 -9.14 19.06
C ILE A 13 -9.42 -10.24 19.88
N LEU A 14 -8.18 -10.01 20.32
CA LEU A 14 -7.45 -10.92 21.21
C LEU A 14 -8.09 -10.98 22.61
N ALA A 15 -8.68 -9.88 23.11
CA ALA A 15 -9.43 -9.87 24.36
C ALA A 15 -10.81 -10.57 24.27
N VAL A 16 -11.43 -10.59 23.08
CA VAL A 16 -12.70 -11.31 22.83
C VAL A 16 -12.49 -12.82 22.67
N ILE A 17 -11.30 -13.25 22.23
CA ILE A 17 -10.88 -14.65 22.31
C ILE A 17 -10.46 -14.92 23.76
N SER A 18 -11.42 -15.35 24.59
CA SER A 18 -11.17 -15.77 25.98
C SER A 18 -9.88 -16.60 26.05
N ASN A 19 -8.95 -16.28 26.98
CA ASN A 19 -7.61 -16.88 27.11
C ASN A 19 -7.60 -18.43 26.97
N ASP A 20 -8.68 -19.11 27.37
CA ASP A 20 -8.86 -20.57 27.24
C ASP A 20 -8.90 -21.12 25.79
N ARG A 21 -8.91 -20.27 24.76
CA ARG A 21 -8.99 -20.68 23.34
C ARG A 21 -7.71 -20.46 22.55
N LEU A 22 -6.71 -19.76 23.09
CA LEU A 22 -5.42 -19.58 22.42
C LEU A 22 -4.66 -20.91 22.32
N ASP A 23 -4.79 -21.79 23.33
CA ASP A 23 -4.20 -23.14 23.37
C ASP A 23 -4.79 -24.09 22.31
N GLN A 24 -5.88 -23.70 21.65
CA GLN A 24 -6.53 -24.47 20.58
C GLN A 24 -6.19 -23.95 19.19
N ILE A 25 -5.48 -22.82 19.08
CA ILE A 25 -4.99 -22.31 17.82
C ILE A 25 -3.71 -23.08 17.49
N PRO A 26 -3.63 -23.78 16.34
CA PRO A 26 -2.39 -24.41 15.90
C PRO A 26 -1.24 -23.40 15.94
N GLU A 27 -0.10 -23.77 16.53
CA GLU A 27 1.08 -22.89 16.67
C GLU A 27 1.42 -22.08 15.39
N PRO A 28 1.36 -22.65 14.17
CA PRO A 28 1.63 -21.88 12.95
C PRO A 28 0.63 -20.74 12.68
N LEU A 29 -0.60 -20.84 13.16
CA LEU A 29 -1.60 -19.77 13.07
C LEU A 29 -1.43 -18.75 14.18
N LEU A 30 -1.05 -19.19 15.39
CA LEU A 30 -0.76 -18.29 16.50
C LEU A 30 0.48 -17.43 16.22
N ASP A 31 1.54 -18.02 15.68
CA ASP A 31 2.73 -17.31 15.21
C ASP A 31 2.37 -16.24 14.17
N ARG A 32 1.48 -16.56 13.22
CA ARG A 32 1.03 -15.59 12.22
C ARG A 32 0.16 -14.47 12.80
N LEU A 33 -0.56 -14.72 13.88
CA LEU A 33 -1.40 -13.72 14.56
C LEU A 33 -0.58 -12.80 15.49
N THR A 34 0.56 -13.28 15.98
CA THR A 34 1.44 -12.54 16.89
C THR A 34 2.55 -11.78 16.16
N GLN A 35 2.79 -12.07 14.87
CA GLN A 35 3.74 -11.29 14.07
C GLN A 35 3.29 -9.83 13.97
N PRO A 36 4.22 -8.86 14.18
CA PRO A 36 3.93 -7.46 13.98
C PRO A 36 3.40 -7.25 12.56
N ARG A 37 2.28 -6.54 12.43
CA ARG A 37 1.81 -6.13 11.11
C ARG A 37 2.87 -5.26 10.46
N PRO A 38 3.13 -5.41 9.14
CA PRO A 38 4.05 -4.53 8.43
C PRO A 38 3.57 -3.08 8.56
N SER A 39 4.49 -2.14 8.67
CA SER A 39 4.15 -0.72 8.74
C SER A 39 3.42 -0.27 7.46
N VAL A 40 2.67 0.84 7.53
CA VAL A 40 2.01 1.42 6.35
C VAL A 40 3.06 1.71 5.26
N PHE A 41 4.23 2.21 5.66
CA PHE A 41 5.34 2.45 4.75
C PHE A 41 5.80 1.16 4.04
N ASP A 42 6.00 0.07 4.77
CA ASP A 42 6.44 -1.20 4.18
C ASP A 42 5.38 -1.81 3.26
N GLN A 43 4.10 -1.66 3.60
CA GLN A 43 2.99 -2.08 2.75
C GLN A 43 2.99 -1.30 1.43
N VAL A 44 3.13 0.03 1.49
CA VAL A 44 3.20 0.85 0.28
C VAL A 44 4.46 0.53 -0.52
N ALA A 45 5.61 0.34 0.12
CA ALA A 45 6.86 -0.02 -0.56
C ALA A 45 6.71 -1.33 -1.38
N LEU A 46 6.10 -2.36 -0.78
CA LEU A 46 5.83 -3.63 -1.47
C LEU A 46 4.87 -3.46 -2.64
N SER A 47 3.83 -2.64 -2.49
CA SER A 47 2.86 -2.39 -3.55
C SER A 47 3.46 -1.57 -4.69
N VAL A 48 4.25 -0.54 -4.38
CA VAL A 48 5.01 0.25 -5.36
C VAL A 48 5.98 -0.64 -6.12
N ALA A 49 6.78 -1.46 -5.43
CA ALA A 49 7.68 -2.40 -6.09
C ALA A 49 6.93 -3.32 -7.05
N PHE A 50 5.77 -3.85 -6.65
CA PHE A 50 4.95 -4.69 -7.53
C PHE A 50 4.45 -3.95 -8.78
N TYR A 51 4.04 -2.68 -8.67
CA TYR A 51 3.54 -1.93 -9.83
C TYR A 51 4.65 -1.43 -10.75
N LEU A 52 5.86 -1.24 -10.23
CA LEU A 52 7.01 -0.71 -10.97
C LEU A 52 8.01 -1.77 -11.42
N ASP A 53 7.83 -3.03 -11.05
CA ASP A 53 8.74 -4.10 -11.47
C ASP A 53 8.65 -4.32 -12.98
N ASP A 54 9.74 -4.08 -13.71
CA ASP A 54 9.86 -4.32 -15.15
C ASP A 54 8.71 -3.69 -15.95
N ILE A 55 8.50 -2.38 -15.78
CA ILE A 55 7.50 -1.62 -16.54
C ILE A 55 8.15 -0.67 -17.55
N ASP A 56 7.51 -0.54 -18.70
CA ASP A 56 7.92 0.37 -19.78
C ASP A 56 7.18 1.73 -19.72
N GLY A 57 6.11 1.85 -18.92
CA GLY A 57 5.39 3.11 -18.76
C GLY A 57 4.07 3.04 -17.99
N LEU A 58 3.21 4.04 -18.23
CA LEU A 58 1.92 4.25 -17.59
C LEU A 58 0.84 3.21 -17.99
N ASP A 59 0.60 3.05 -19.28
CA ASP A 59 -0.03 1.81 -19.76
C ASP A 59 0.87 0.65 -19.27
N GLU A 60 0.53 -0.61 -19.17
CA GLU A 60 1.29 -1.53 -18.25
C GLU A 60 1.04 -1.28 -16.76
N VAL A 61 1.33 -0.12 -16.15
CA VAL A 61 0.90 0.14 -14.76
C VAL A 61 -0.62 0.03 -14.67
N ARG A 62 -1.34 0.71 -15.57
CA ARG A 62 -2.80 0.57 -15.70
C ARG A 62 -3.22 -0.88 -15.93
N THR A 63 -2.53 -1.58 -16.82
CA THR A 63 -2.82 -2.99 -17.13
C THR A 63 -2.66 -3.87 -15.90
N ARG A 64 -1.61 -3.64 -15.11
CA ARG A 64 -1.29 -4.40 -13.90
C ARG A 64 -2.26 -4.08 -12.76
N VAL A 65 -2.68 -2.82 -12.63
CA VAL A 65 -3.76 -2.41 -11.71
C VAL A 65 -5.09 -3.06 -12.12
N ALA A 66 -5.45 -3.03 -13.41
CA ALA A 66 -6.66 -3.67 -13.93
C ALA A 66 -6.66 -5.19 -13.69
N TRP A 67 -5.56 -5.86 -14.04
CA TRP A 67 -5.38 -7.28 -13.76
C TRP A 67 -5.50 -7.59 -12.25
N ARG A 68 -4.87 -6.79 -11.39
CA ARG A 68 -4.95 -6.98 -9.93
C ARG A 68 -6.36 -6.75 -9.39
N ALA A 69 -7.13 -5.86 -10.00
CA ALA A 69 -8.54 -5.66 -9.67
C ALA A 69 -9.40 -6.89 -10.01
N GLU A 70 -9.07 -7.61 -11.08
CA GLU A 70 -9.76 -8.86 -11.46
C GLU A 70 -9.39 -10.02 -10.53
N VAL A 71 -8.08 -10.22 -10.28
CA VAL A 71 -7.62 -11.41 -9.53
C VAL A 71 -7.71 -11.25 -8.02
N ASN A 72 -7.54 -10.03 -7.50
CA ASN A 72 -7.55 -9.76 -6.06
C ASN A 72 -7.98 -8.31 -5.72
N PRO A 73 -9.25 -7.95 -5.95
CA PRO A 73 -9.75 -6.60 -5.67
C PRO A 73 -9.66 -6.24 -4.18
N GLY A 74 -9.62 -7.23 -3.28
CA GLY A 74 -9.42 -7.01 -1.86
C GLY A 74 -8.01 -6.51 -1.52
N ALA A 75 -6.97 -7.06 -2.15
CA ALA A 75 -5.61 -6.56 -2.00
C ALA A 75 -5.47 -5.16 -2.60
N LEU A 76 -6.04 -4.95 -3.80
CA LEU A 76 -6.00 -3.67 -4.47
C LEU A 76 -6.65 -2.53 -3.65
N ARG A 77 -7.80 -2.80 -2.99
CA ARG A 77 -8.41 -1.86 -2.05
C ARG A 77 -7.51 -1.52 -0.86
N ARG A 78 -6.80 -2.53 -0.31
CA ARG A 78 -5.87 -2.31 0.79
C ARG A 78 -4.68 -1.45 0.37
N ASP A 79 -4.19 -1.62 -0.86
CA ASP A 79 -3.11 -0.80 -1.40
C ASP A 79 -3.52 0.68 -1.46
N ALA A 80 -4.71 0.99 -2.00
CA ALA A 80 -5.22 2.37 -2.05
C ALA A 80 -5.35 2.98 -0.65
N VAL A 81 -5.92 2.24 0.30
CA VAL A 81 -6.04 2.70 1.69
C VAL A 81 -4.68 2.92 2.34
N ALA A 82 -3.71 2.03 2.12
CA ALA A 82 -2.37 2.18 2.66
C ALA A 82 -1.67 3.43 2.09
N ILE A 83 -1.84 3.70 0.79
CA ILE A 83 -1.32 4.93 0.17
C ILE A 83 -2.00 6.17 0.79
N ASP A 84 -3.32 6.19 0.93
CA ASP A 84 -4.04 7.31 1.54
C ASP A 84 -3.59 7.56 2.99
N MET A 85 -3.42 6.48 3.77
CA MET A 85 -2.91 6.56 5.15
C MET A 85 -1.49 7.12 5.18
N LEU A 86 -0.61 6.63 4.30
CA LEU A 86 0.75 7.13 4.20
C LEU A 86 0.74 8.62 3.89
N LEU A 87 -0.03 9.07 2.90
CA LEU A 87 -0.07 10.48 2.49
C LEU A 87 -0.67 11.41 3.56
N ALA A 88 -1.49 10.89 4.47
CA ALA A 88 -2.05 11.65 5.59
C ALA A 88 -1.06 11.84 6.75
N GLU A 89 -0.02 11.01 6.84
CA GLU A 89 1.00 11.08 7.89
C GLU A 89 2.04 12.17 7.63
N SER A 90 2.60 12.73 8.71
CA SER A 90 3.76 13.62 8.61
C SER A 90 5.04 12.79 8.51
N HIS A 91 5.82 13.03 7.46
CA HIS A 91 7.06 12.29 7.20
C HIS A 91 8.29 13.13 7.52
N SER A 92 9.37 12.47 7.94
CA SER A 92 10.69 13.09 7.95
C SER A 92 11.13 13.38 6.51
N PRO A 93 11.81 14.50 6.23
CA PRO A 93 12.30 14.81 4.88
C PRO A 93 13.12 13.66 4.27
N GLY A 94 12.85 13.35 3.01
CA GLY A 94 13.46 12.28 2.22
C GLY A 94 12.87 10.88 2.48
N LYS A 95 11.89 10.74 3.38
CA LYS A 95 11.33 9.42 3.72
C LYS A 95 10.54 8.83 2.57
N LEU A 96 9.74 9.62 1.86
CA LEU A 96 8.94 9.11 0.74
C LEU A 96 9.82 8.76 -0.46
N MET A 97 10.93 9.47 -0.65
CA MET A 97 11.93 9.11 -1.68
C MET A 97 12.44 7.68 -1.53
N LEU A 98 12.49 7.13 -0.31
CA LEU A 98 12.94 5.75 -0.10
C LEU A 98 11.99 4.70 -0.70
N LEU A 99 10.74 5.04 -1.01
CA LEU A 99 9.77 4.12 -1.61
C LEU A 99 10.07 3.79 -3.07
N VAL A 100 10.73 4.72 -3.75
CA VAL A 100 11.04 4.63 -5.18
C VAL A 100 12.50 4.27 -5.42
N GLY A 101 13.30 4.21 -4.34
CA GLY A 101 14.70 3.82 -4.35
C GLY A 101 15.57 4.72 -5.25
N ASP A 102 16.67 4.14 -5.73
CA ASP A 102 17.56 4.76 -6.72
C ASP A 102 16.97 4.74 -8.14
N SER A 103 15.79 4.16 -8.35
CA SER A 103 15.08 4.08 -9.64
C SER A 103 14.50 5.43 -10.11
N CYS A 104 15.16 6.54 -9.75
CA CYS A 104 14.87 7.92 -10.15
C CYS A 104 15.17 8.15 -11.65
N CYS A 105 14.55 7.38 -12.53
CA CYS A 105 14.78 7.46 -13.97
C CYS A 105 13.67 8.28 -14.66
N VAL A 106 13.86 9.60 -14.68
CA VAL A 106 13.26 10.59 -15.62
C VAL A 106 11.71 10.74 -15.63
N ILE A 107 11.21 11.97 -15.35
CA ILE A 107 9.80 12.35 -15.60
C ILE A 107 9.71 12.90 -17.03
N ASP A 108 8.96 12.23 -17.89
CA ASP A 108 8.19 12.89 -18.93
C ASP A 108 6.73 12.39 -18.94
N ASP A 109 5.86 13.16 -19.58
CA ASP A 109 4.41 12.87 -19.68
C ASP A 109 4.12 11.55 -20.40
N GLU A 110 5.12 10.92 -21.04
CA GLU A 110 4.98 9.65 -21.77
C GLU A 110 5.26 8.43 -20.88
N THR A 111 6.10 8.57 -19.84
CA THR A 111 6.65 7.43 -19.08
C THR A 111 6.11 7.27 -17.65
N TRP A 112 5.57 8.31 -17.01
CA TRP A 112 5.07 8.26 -15.61
C TRP A 112 6.10 7.65 -14.63
N VAL A 113 7.39 7.98 -14.80
CA VAL A 113 8.48 7.65 -13.87
C VAL A 113 8.94 8.91 -13.13
N LEU A 114 9.50 8.77 -11.92
CA LEU A 114 9.98 9.86 -11.08
C LEU A 114 11.41 10.28 -11.48
N GLY A 115 11.62 11.58 -11.70
CA GLY A 115 12.83 12.11 -12.34
C GLY A 115 14.03 12.18 -11.42
N GLU A 116 15.18 12.58 -11.95
CA GLU A 116 16.46 12.74 -11.20
C GLU A 116 16.39 13.70 -10.00
N LYS A 117 15.27 14.41 -9.82
CA LYS A 117 14.99 15.31 -8.70
C LYS A 117 13.67 14.99 -8.02
N ALA A 118 13.32 13.71 -7.90
CA ALA A 118 12.24 13.30 -7.02
C ALA A 118 12.52 13.85 -5.62
N CYS A 119 11.57 14.61 -5.08
CA CYS A 119 11.53 14.98 -3.68
C CYS A 119 10.25 14.40 -3.09
N ASP A 120 10.12 14.38 -1.76
CA ASP A 120 8.94 13.83 -1.10
C ASP A 120 7.62 14.39 -1.65
N GLN A 121 7.59 15.67 -2.05
CA GLN A 121 6.40 16.29 -2.63
C GLN A 121 6.02 15.67 -3.98
N VAL A 122 7.01 15.39 -4.83
CA VAL A 122 6.77 14.76 -6.14
C VAL A 122 6.35 13.31 -5.96
N VAL A 123 6.99 12.57 -5.04
CA VAL A 123 6.61 11.20 -4.72
C VAL A 123 5.20 11.14 -4.13
N ALA A 124 4.84 12.09 -3.26
CA ALA A 124 3.51 12.18 -2.68
C ALA A 124 2.42 12.41 -3.75
N ALA A 125 2.68 13.32 -4.70
CA ALA A 125 1.76 13.55 -5.82
C ALA A 125 1.61 12.29 -6.69
N TRP A 126 2.72 11.64 -7.03
CA TRP A 126 2.73 10.40 -7.80
C TRP A 126 1.96 9.27 -7.11
N LEU A 127 2.16 9.09 -5.80
CA LEU A 127 1.40 8.14 -4.99
C LEU A 127 -0.11 8.46 -4.98
N ALA A 128 -0.47 9.74 -4.91
CA ALA A 128 -1.86 10.17 -4.96
C ALA A 128 -2.51 9.82 -6.31
N ASP A 129 -1.78 10.00 -7.42
CA ASP A 129 -2.24 9.65 -8.77
C ASP A 129 -2.42 8.13 -8.91
N LEU A 130 -1.48 7.33 -8.38
CA LEU A 130 -1.60 5.87 -8.32
C LEU A 130 -2.83 5.45 -7.52
N ALA A 131 -3.07 6.05 -6.35
CA ALA A 131 -4.26 5.77 -5.55
C ALA A 131 -5.57 6.19 -6.25
N SER A 132 -5.56 7.28 -7.03
CA SER A 132 -6.70 7.65 -7.88
C SER A 132 -6.96 6.58 -8.94
N MET A 133 -5.93 6.19 -9.69
CA MET A 133 -6.03 5.16 -10.74
C MET A 133 -6.59 3.84 -10.19
N ILE A 134 -6.08 3.41 -9.03
CA ILE A 134 -6.55 2.19 -8.37
C ILE A 134 -8.06 2.28 -8.07
N ARG A 135 -8.53 3.41 -7.54
CA ARG A 135 -9.95 3.61 -7.23
C ARG A 135 -10.82 3.63 -8.49
N GLU A 136 -10.39 4.33 -9.53
CA GLU A 136 -11.10 4.38 -10.82
C GLU A 136 -11.29 2.99 -11.43
N VAL A 137 -10.24 2.16 -11.39
CA VAL A 137 -10.31 0.76 -11.86
C VAL A 137 -11.27 -0.07 -11.00
N LEU A 138 -11.19 0.06 -9.67
CA LEU A 138 -12.09 -0.66 -8.76
C LEU A 138 -13.56 -0.26 -8.95
N GLU A 139 -13.84 1.02 -9.21
CA GLU A 139 -15.18 1.52 -9.50
C GLU A 139 -15.71 1.02 -10.84
N SER A 140 -14.84 0.90 -11.84
CA SER A 140 -15.19 0.42 -13.18
C SER A 140 -15.49 -1.08 -13.18
N ASN A 141 -14.76 -1.89 -12.40
CA ASN A 141 -14.96 -3.34 -12.28
C ASN A 141 -16.08 -3.75 -11.30
N GLY A 142 -16.60 -2.82 -10.50
CA GLY A 142 -17.70 -3.07 -9.57
C GLY A 142 -19.10 -2.87 -10.19
N ARG A 143 -19.18 -2.50 -11.48
CA ARG A 143 -20.42 -2.31 -12.25
C ARG A 143 -20.72 -3.54 -13.09
#